data_AF-A0A920TFF1-F1
#
_entry.id   AF-A0A920TFF1-F1
#
_cell.length_a   1.000
_cell.length_b   1.000
_cell.length_c   1.000
_cell.angle_alpha   90.00
_cell.angle_beta   90.00
_cell.angle_gamma   90.00
#
_symmetry.space_group_name_H-M   'P 1'
#
loop_
_entity.id
_entity.type
_entity.pdbx_description
1 polymer ?
#
loop_
_entity_poly.entity_id
_entity_poly.type
_entity_poly.pdbx_seq_one_letter_code
_entity_poly.pdbx_strand_id
1 'polypeptide(L)' 'MLLIRVVKELIYVAVSVTNGCEYCIKSHSLAAKKKGATDEMLNEMIAVVGMANETNRLVEGYQVEIDENFK' A
#
# COMPACT_ATOMS: atom_id res chain seq x y z
N MET A 1 -0.39 -14.13 15.46
CA MET A 1 -0.35 -13.92 14.00
C MET A 1 -1.76 -13.56 13.53
N LEU A 2 -2.11 -12.28 13.52
CA LEU A 2 -3.50 -11.81 13.41
C LEU A 2 -3.94 -11.50 11.96
N LEU A 3 -2.99 -11.10 11.10
CA LEU A 3 -3.28 -10.83 9.69
C LEU A 3 -3.24 -12.11 8.84
N ILE A 4 -4.18 -12.19 7.91
CA ILE A 4 -4.20 -13.20 6.84
C ILE A 4 -2.90 -13.09 6.04
N ARG A 5 -2.33 -14.25 5.66
CA ARG A 5 -1.00 -14.33 5.03
C ARG A 5 -0.85 -13.47 3.77
N VAL A 6 -1.87 -13.44 2.90
CA VAL A 6 -1.87 -12.63 1.67
C VAL A 6 -1.94 -11.14 1.98
N VAL A 7 -2.81 -10.73 2.90
CA VAL A 7 -2.99 -9.32 3.29
C VAL A 7 -1.68 -8.76 3.85
N LYS A 8 -0.96 -9.54 4.65
CA LYS A 8 0.35 -9.13 5.18
C LYS A 8 1.36 -8.80 4.07
N GLU A 9 1.42 -9.62 3.01
CA GLU A 9 2.34 -9.34 1.91
C GLU A 9 1.87 -8.15 1.07
N LEU A 10 0.56 -8.00 0.83
CA LEU A 10 0.05 -6.85 0.10
C LEU A 10 0.37 -5.52 0.80
N ILE A 11 0.27 -5.47 2.13
CA ILE A 11 0.73 -4.32 2.93
C ILE A 11 2.23 -4.08 2.73
N TYR A 12 3.04 -5.15 2.73
CA TYR A 12 4.49 -5.02 2.55
C TYR A 12 4.83 -4.48 1.15
N VAL A 13 4.16 -4.97 0.10
CA VAL A 13 4.32 -4.46 -1.27
C VAL A 13 3.90 -3.00 -1.33
N ALA A 14 2.77 -2.62 -0.73
CA ALA A 14 2.28 -1.23 -0.72
C ALA A 14 3.32 -0.26 -0.14
N VAL A 15 3.89 -0.60 1.02
CA VAL A 15 4.96 0.20 1.65
C VAL A 15 6.21 0.24 0.77
N SER A 16 6.56 -0.89 0.15
CA SER A 16 7.74 -0.99 -0.72
C SER A 16 7.62 -0.12 -1.97
N VAL A 17 6.43 -0.03 -2.56
CA VAL A 17 6.12 0.84 -3.71
C VAL A 17 6.26 2.31 -3.30
N THR A 18 5.63 2.72 -2.20
CA THR A 18 5.74 4.09 -1.69
C THR A 18 7.18 4.50 -1.38
N ASN A 19 8.00 3.57 -0.86
CA ASN A 19 9.40 3.83 -0.53
C ASN A 19 10.37 3.64 -1.72
N GLY A 20 9.88 3.23 -2.89
CA GLY A 20 10.72 3.02 -4.08
C GLY A 20 11.75 1.88 -3.96
N CYS A 21 11.52 0.87 -3.12
CA CYS A 21 12.47 -0.24 -2.96
C CYS A 21 12.23 -1.33 -4.03
N GLU A 22 12.95 -1.28 -5.15
CA GLU A 22 12.78 -2.25 -6.26
C GLU A 22 12.91 -3.72 -5.82
N TYR A 23 13.93 -4.03 -5.01
CA TYR A 23 14.16 -5.38 -4.49
C TYR A 23 12.98 -5.87 -3.62
N CYS A 24 12.46 -4.98 -2.77
CA CYS A 24 11.36 -5.29 -1.87
C CYS A 24 10.06 -5.49 -2.66
N ILE A 25 9.78 -4.62 -3.65
CA ILE A 25 8.62 -4.74 -4.54
C ILE A 25 8.63 -6.11 -5.22
N LYS A 26 9.76 -6.51 -5.83
CA LYS A 26 9.88 -7.79 -6.53
C LYS A 26 9.72 -8.98 -5.58
N SER A 27 10.47 -9.00 -4.48
CA SER A 27 10.48 -10.13 -3.55
C SER A 27 9.15 -10.33 -2.85
N HIS A 28 8.51 -9.26 -2.37
CA HIS A 28 7.22 -9.34 -1.70
C HIS A 28 6.05 -9.55 -2.64
N SER A 29 6.09 -9.05 -3.88
CA SER A 29 5.04 -9.35 -4.88
C SER A 29 5.02 -10.85 -5.21
N LEU A 30 6.20 -11.47 -5.36
CA LEU A 30 6.30 -12.92 -5.54
C LEU A 30 5.78 -13.68 -4.31
N ALA A 31 6.11 -13.22 -3.10
CA ALA A 31 5.61 -13.83 -1.86
C ALA A 31 4.08 -13.69 -1.71
N ALA A 32 3.51 -12.54 -2.11
CA ALA A 32 2.07 -12.30 -2.12
C ALA A 32 1.35 -13.27 -3.05
N LYS A 33 1.84 -13.43 -4.29
CA LYS A 33 1.29 -14.40 -5.27
C LYS A 33 1.32 -15.82 -4.74
N LYS A 34 2.46 -16.25 -4.15
CA LYS A 34 2.59 -17.58 -3.51
C LYS A 34 1.61 -17.80 -2.35
N LYS A 35 1.11 -16.72 -1.74
CA LYS A 35 0.14 -16.75 -0.64
C LYS A 35 -1.30 -16.51 -1.08
N GLY A 36 -1.56 -16.46 -2.40
CA GLY A 36 -2.89 -16.37 -2.98
C GLY A 36 -3.30 -14.99 -3.49
N ALA A 37 -2.38 -14.02 -3.60
CA ALA A 37 -2.70 -12.78 -4.28
C ALA A 37 -2.88 -13.04 -5.79
N THR A 38 -3.99 -12.56 -6.34
CA THR A 38 -4.19 -12.53 -7.80
C THR A 38 -3.54 -11.29 -8.40
N ASP A 39 -3.45 -11.24 -9.73
CA ASP A 39 -2.97 -10.05 -10.43
C ASP A 39 -3.94 -8.88 -10.25
N GLU A 40 -5.25 -9.12 -10.19
CA GLU A 40 -6.26 -8.12 -9.89
C GLU A 40 -6.04 -7.51 -8.50
N MET A 41 -5.75 -8.34 -7.48
CA MET A 41 -5.47 -7.84 -6.13
C MET A 41 -4.22 -6.95 -6.09
N LEU A 42 -3.17 -7.31 -6.83
CA LEU A 42 -1.95 -6.50 -6.91
C LEU A 42 -2.19 -5.19 -7.65
N ASN A 43 -2.88 -5.23 -8.78
CA ASN A 43 -3.17 -4.05 -9.59
C ASN A 43 -4.06 -3.06 -8.83
N GLU A 44 -5.12 -3.55 -8.19
CA GLU A 44 -6.00 -2.72 -7.36
C GLU A 44 -5.23 -2.09 -6.19
N MET A 45 -4.41 -2.88 -5.48
CA MET A 45 -3.57 -2.37 -4.41
C MET A 45 -2.60 -1.28 -4.90
N ILE A 46 -1.97 -1.45 -6.07
CA ILE A 46 -1.08 -0.44 -6.66
C ILE A 46 -1.85 0.84 -7.01
N ALA A 47 -3.07 0.73 -7.56
CA ALA A 47 -3.91 1.89 -7.86
C ALA A 47 -4.28 2.66 -6.58
N VAL A 48 -4.65 1.96 -5.50
CA VAL A 48 -4.92 2.56 -4.18
C VAL A 48 -3.67 3.23 -3.61
N VAL A 49 -2.49 2.60 -3.73
CA VAL A 49 -1.22 3.19 -3.27
C VAL A 49 -0.87 4.45 -4.05
N GLY A 50 -1.13 4.49 -5.36
CA GLY A 50 -0.95 5.68 -6.19
C GLY A 50 -1.84 6.84 -5.72
N MET A 51 -3.15 6.57 -5.60
CA MET A 51 -4.14 7.53 -5.10
C MET A 51 -3.76 8.05 -3.71
N ALA A 52 -3.43 7.16 -2.77
CA ALA A 52 -3.02 7.55 -1.42
C ALA A 52 -1.75 8.41 -1.42
N ASN A 53 -0.76 8.09 -2.26
CA ASN A 53 0.45 8.89 -2.37
C ASN A 53 0.19 10.30 -2.91
N GLU A 54 -0.75 10.46 -3.84
CA GLU A 54 -1.17 11.75 -4.37
C GLU A 54 -1.94 12.54 -3.30
N THR A 55 -3.01 11.98 -2.73
CA THR A 55 -3.86 12.67 -1.77
C THR A 55 -3.12 13.02 -0.50
N ASN A 56 -2.23 12.15 0.00
CA ASN A 56 -1.38 12.47 1.15
C ASN A 56 -0.50 13.69 0.88
N ARG A 57 0.07 13.81 -0.33
CA ARG A 57 0.91 14.96 -0.70
C ARG A 57 0.10 16.25 -0.83
N LEU A 58 -1.12 16.17 -1.33
CA LEU A 58 -2.02 17.32 -1.40
C LEU A 58 -2.42 17.79 -0.01
N VAL A 59 -2.88 16.88 0.85
CA VAL A 59 -3.28 17.18 2.25
C VAL A 59 -2.14 17.78 3.04
N GLU A 60 -0.94 17.19 2.93
CA GLU A 60 0.27 17.73 3.54
C GLU A 60 0.62 19.12 2.96
N GLY A 61 0.63 19.29 1.64
CA GLY A 61 0.97 20.56 1.00
C GLY A 61 0.01 21.71 1.35
N TYR A 62 -1.28 21.42 1.49
CA TYR A 62 -2.29 22.39 1.90
C TYR A 62 -2.39 22.59 3.41
N GLN A 63 -1.68 21.78 4.22
CA GLN A 63 -1.74 21.80 5.69
C GLN A 63 -3.20 21.71 6.18
N VAL A 64 -3.96 20.77 5.63
CA VAL A 64 -5.38 20.59 5.98
C VAL A 64 -5.49 20.21 7.46
N GLU A 65 -6.36 20.91 8.20
CA GLU A 65 -6.61 20.63 9.60
C GLU A 65 -7.37 19.31 9.80
N ILE A 66 -7.14 18.64 10.94
CA ILE A 66 -7.89 17.43 11.31
C ILE A 66 -9.30 17.84 11.72
N ASP A 67 -10.32 17.26 11.08
CA ASP A 67 -11.71 17.47 11.44
C ASP A 67 -11.99 17.14 12.91
N GLU A 68 -12.85 17.90 13.57
CA GLU A 68 -13.18 17.72 15.00
C GLU A 68 -13.69 16.31 15.34
N ASN A 69 -14.35 15.63 14.40
CA ASN A 69 -14.83 14.26 14.61
C ASN A 69 -13.69 13.22 14.74
N PHE A 70 -12.45 13.58 14.38
CA PHE A 70 -11.27 12.70 14.43
C PHE A 70 -10.20 13.13 15.45
N LYS A 71 -10.47 14.18 16.24
CA LYS A 71 -9.62 14.58 17.38
C LYS A 71 -9.95 13.73 18.63
#